data_AF-A0A1E8PSU7-F1
#
_entry.id   AF-A0A1E8PSU7-F1
#
_cell.length_a   1.000
_cell.length_b   1.000
_cell.length_c   1.000
_cell.angle_alpha   90.00
_cell.angle_beta   90.00
_cell.angle_gamma   90.00
#
_symmetry.space_group_name_H-M   'P 1'
#
loop_
_entity.id
_entity.type
_entity.pdbx_description
1 polymer ?
#
loop_
_entity_poly.entity_id
_entity_poly.type
_entity_poly.pdbx_seq_one_letter_code
_entity_poly.pdbx_strand_id
1 'polypeptide(L)' 'MHITVDKSCLAELRQLVVKTCGGMLSFMRIEAIEHAERMKVWLCVTEPALRLTMDAVMRLLPAAEFGRISQGKSL' A
#
# COMPACT_ATOMS: atom_id res chain seq x y z
N MET A 1 1.89 6.82 1.69
CA MET A 1 0.84 6.47 0.69
C MET A 1 -0.28 5.71 1.38
N HIS A 2 -1.52 5.99 1.00
CA HIS A 2 -2.71 5.30 1.51
C HIS A 2 -3.29 4.43 0.38
N ILE A 3 -3.63 3.18 0.68
CA ILE A 3 -4.24 2.23 -0.25
C ILE A 3 -5.44 1.62 0.45
N THR A 4 -6.59 1.58 -0.20
CA THR A 4 -7.75 0.83 0.27
C THR A 4 -7.89 -0.41 -0.59
N VAL A 5 -8.00 -1.58 0.04
CA VAL A 5 -8.20 -2.87 -0.64
C VAL A 5 -9.30 -3.66 0.05
N ASP A 6 -9.93 -4.59 -0.65
CA ASP A 6 -10.80 -5.55 0.01
C ASP A 6 -10.03 -6.45 0.98
N LYS A 7 -10.74 -6.95 1.99
CA LYS A 7 -10.18 -7.82 3.04
C LYS A 7 -9.52 -9.07 2.47
N SER A 8 -10.08 -9.64 1.40
CA SER A 8 -9.51 -10.79 0.68
C SER A 8 -8.16 -10.48 0.05
N CYS A 9 -7.99 -9.27 -0.50
CA CYS A 9 -6.76 -8.83 -1.16
C CYS A 9 -5.67 -8.36 -0.19
N LEU A 10 -5.95 -8.24 1.11
CA LEU A 10 -4.98 -7.75 2.09
C LEU A 10 -3.72 -8.62 2.17
N ALA A 11 -3.89 -9.94 2.11
CA ALA A 11 -2.76 -10.87 2.14
C ALA A 11 -1.85 -10.69 0.92
N GLU A 12 -2.45 -10.58 -0.27
CA GLU A 12 -1.74 -10.35 -1.53
C GLU A 12 -1.02 -9.00 -1.52
N LEU A 13 -1.69 -7.93 -1.07
CA LEU A 13 -1.07 -6.61 -0.94
C LEU A 13 0.14 -6.66 -0.03
N ARG A 14 0.04 -7.34 1.12
CA ARG A 14 1.16 -7.47 2.06
C ARG A 14 2.35 -8.20 1.43
N GLN A 15 2.10 -9.32 0.75
CA GLN A 15 3.16 -10.06 0.05
C GLN A 15 3.79 -9.20 -1.05
N LEU A 16 2.96 -8.46 -1.79
CA LEU A 16 3.41 -7.57 -2.85
C LEU A 16 4.31 -6.46 -2.32
N VAL A 17 3.89 -5.77 -1.27
CA VAL A 17 4.68 -4.69 -0.64
C VAL A 17 6.00 -5.24 -0.11
N VAL A 18 6.00 -6.40 0.54
CA VAL A 18 7.24 -7.02 1.05
C VAL A 18 8.18 -7.40 -0.11
N LYS A 19 7.64 -7.94 -1.21
CA LYS A 19 8.43 -8.34 -2.39
C LYS A 19 8.98 -7.12 -3.15
N THR A 20 8.18 -6.07 -3.31
CA THR A 20 8.52 -4.88 -4.11
C THR A 20 9.37 -3.88 -3.33
N CYS A 21 9.02 -3.62 -2.06
CA CYS A 21 9.72 -2.63 -1.24
C CYS A 21 10.89 -3.24 -0.48
N GLY A 22 10.80 -4.50 -0.03
CA GLY A 22 11.83 -5.13 0.80
C GLY A 22 12.28 -4.21 1.95
N GLY A 23 13.58 -3.91 2.00
CA GLY A 23 14.19 -3.01 2.99
C GLY A 23 13.88 -1.52 2.83
N MET A 24 13.15 -1.11 1.79
CA MET A 24 12.72 0.28 1.55
C MET A 24 11.37 0.62 2.20
N LEU A 25 10.73 -0.36 2.84
CA LEU A 25 9.53 -0.17 3.65
C LEU A 25 9.93 0.22 5.07
N SER A 26 9.68 1.47 5.45
CA SER A 26 9.91 1.94 6.82
C SER A 26 8.78 1.53 7.75
N PHE A 27 7.54 1.63 7.29
CA PHE A 27 6.38 1.38 8.13
C PHE A 27 5.16 0.99 7.30
N MET A 28 4.42 0.00 7.80
CA MET A 28 3.12 -0.41 7.28
C MET A 28 2.10 -0.45 8.41
N ARG A 29 0.98 0.24 8.25
CA ARG A 29 -0.16 0.14 9.16
C ARG A 29 -1.39 -0.28 8.39
N ILE A 30 -2.14 -1.21 8.95
CA ILE A 30 -3.36 -1.75 8.38
C ILE A 30 -4.48 -1.49 9.38
N GLU A 31 -5.59 -0.96 8.88
CA GLU A 31 -6.78 -0.67 9.68
C GLU A 31 -8.01 -1.16 8.93
N ALA A 32 -8.85 -1.94 9.60
CA ALA A 32 -10.12 -2.38 9.04
C ALA A 32 -11.10 -1.20 9.02
N ILE A 33 -11.82 -1.02 7.91
CA ILE A 33 -12.92 -0.06 7.87
C ILE A 33 -14.14 -0.76 8.49
N GLU A 34 -14.59 -0.29 9.66
CA GLU A 34 -15.82 -0.80 10.27
C GLU A 34 -16.99 -0.66 9.29
N HIS A 35 -17.79 -1.72 9.16
CA HIS A 35 -18.93 -1.85 8.25
C HIS A 35 -18.62 -1.90 6.74
N ALA A 36 -17.35 -1.98 6.33
CA ALA A 36 -16.98 -2.28 4.95
C ALA A 36 -16.06 -3.51 4.90
N GLU A 37 -16.17 -4.34 3.86
CA GLU A 37 -15.21 -5.43 3.61
C GLU A 37 -13.85 -4.90 3.09
N ARG A 38 -13.48 -3.68 3.48
CA ARG A 38 -12.32 -2.94 3.01
C ARG A 38 -11.33 -2.66 4.15
N MET A 39 -10.07 -2.62 3.77
CA MET A 39 -8.90 -2.43 4.61
C MET A 39 -8.16 -1.19 4.14
N LYS A 40 -7.90 -0.25 5.05
CA LYS A 40 -7.01 0.88 4.81
C LYS A 40 -5.59 0.47 5.17
N VAL A 41 -4.68 0.67 4.22
CA VAL A 41 -3.27 0.36 4.36
C VAL A 41 -2.45 1.62 4.13
N TRP A 42 -1.63 1.93 5.11
CA TRP A 42 -0.68 3.03 5.08
C TRP A 42 0.72 2.48 4.89
N LEU A 43 1.36 2.93 3.83
CA LEU A 43 2.73 2.57 3.48
C LEU A 43 3.61 3.80 3.57
N CYS A 44 4.64 3.70 4.40
CA CYS A 44 5.77 4.61 4.45
C CYS A 44 6.96 3.93 3.77
N VAL A 45 7.26 4.38 2.56
CA VAL A 45 8.30 3.85 1.69
C VAL A 45 9.13 5.00 1.14
N THR A 46 10.36 4.72 0.72
CA THR A 46 11.20 5.70 0.03
C THR A 46 10.64 6.04 -1.37
N GLU A 47 11.06 7.16 -1.94
CA GLU A 47 10.63 7.63 -3.26
C GLU A 47 10.69 6.59 -4.40
N PRO A 48 11.79 5.83 -4.59
CA PRO A 48 11.83 4.81 -5.64
C PRO A 48 10.84 3.66 -5.37
N ALA A 49 10.70 3.25 -4.11
CA ALA A 49 9.78 2.19 -3.71
C ALA A 49 8.32 2.62 -3.87
N LEU A 50 8.00 3.91 -3.75
CA LEU A 50 6.65 4.45 -3.95
C LEU A 50 6.14 4.15 -5.37
N ARG A 51 6.94 4.50 -6.39
CA ARG A 51 6.56 4.28 -7.80
C ARG A 51 6.43 2.80 -8.13
N LEU A 52 7.37 1.99 -7.66
CA LEU A 52 7.35 0.54 -7.86
C LEU A 52 6.13 -0.11 -7.20
N THR A 53 5.79 0.30 -5.97
CA THR A 53 4.60 -0.19 -5.26
C THR A 53 3.34 0.18 -6.02
N MET A 54 3.24 1.41 -6.52
CA MET A 54 2.08 1.88 -7.26
C MET A 54 1.85 1.07 -8.54
N ASP A 55 2.89 0.88 -9.36
CA ASP A 55 2.80 0.08 -10.58
C ASP A 55 2.43 -1.37 -10.28
N ALA A 56 3.07 -1.95 -9.26
CA ALA A 56 2.79 -3.31 -8.83
C ALA A 56 1.35 -3.50 -8.35
N VAL A 57 0.84 -2.58 -7.54
CA VAL A 57 -0.54 -2.61 -7.02
C VAL A 57 -1.54 -2.40 -8.15
N MET A 58 -1.30 -1.46 -9.07
CA MET A 58 -2.19 -1.27 -10.24
C MET A 58 -2.27 -2.51 -11.14
N ARG A 59 -1.17 -3.27 -11.29
CA ARG A 59 -1.15 -4.49 -12.10
C ARG A 59 -1.83 -5.68 -11.43
N LEU A 60 -1.61 -5.87 -10.13
CA LEU A 60 -2.03 -7.10 -9.43
C LEU A 60 -3.33 -6.92 -8.66
N LEU A 61 -3.64 -5.69 -8.24
CA LEU A 61 -4.82 -5.35 -7.47
C LEU A 61 -5.54 -4.18 -8.17
N PRO A 62 -6.15 -4.40 -9.34
CA PRO A 62 -6.81 -3.33 -10.10
C PRO A 62 -8.02 -2.73 -9.36
N ALA A 63 -8.60 -3.47 -8.41
CA ALA A 63 -9.66 -3.00 -7.53
C ALA A 63 -9.15 -2.16 -6.34
N ALA A 64 -7.83 -2.06 -6.14
CA ALA A 64 -7.25 -1.25 -5.08
C ALA A 64 -7.44 0.24 -5.37
N GLU A 65 -7.93 0.98 -4.37
CA GLU A 65 -8.10 2.42 -4.45
C GLU A 65 -6.88 3.12 -3.83
N PHE A 66 -6.18 3.91 -4.63
CA PHE A 66 -5.11 4.76 -4.11
C PHE A 66 -5.73 6.00 -3.47
N GLY A 67 -5.52 6.14 -2.16
CA GLY A 67 -5.87 7.33 -1.42
C GLY A 67 -4.77 8.38 -1.49
N ARG A 68 -4.63 9.15 -0.40
CA ARG A 68 -3.64 10.21 -0.32
C ARG A 68 -2.21 9.69 -0.42
N ILE A 69 -1.45 10.24 -1.37
CA ILE A 69 -0.02 10.04 -1.48
C ILE A 69 0.66 11.25 -0.86
N SER A 70 1.05 11.13 0.41
CA SER A 70 1.92 12.11 1.05
C SER A 70 3.37 11.64 0.87
N GLN A 71 4.16 12.35 0.04
CA GLN A 71 5.60 12.26 0.10
C GLN A 71 6.04 13.03 1.36
N GLY A 72 6.60 12.32 2.34
CA GLY A 72 7.39 12.98 3.37
C GLY A 72 8.53 13.69 2.64
N LYS A 73 8.55 15.03 2.69
CA LYS A 73 9.63 15.82 2.12
C LYS A 73 10.92 15.36 2.80
N SER A 74 11.77 14.64 2.07
CA SER A 74 13.14 14.40 2.51
C SER A 74 13.79 15.78 2.54
N LEU A 75 13.94 16.35 3.73
CA LEU A 75 14.77 17.52 3.99
C LEU A 75 16.19 17.03 4.26
#